data_AF-A0A8S3J6C2-F1
#
_entry.id   AF-A0A8S3J6C2-F1
#
_cell.length_a   1.000
_cell.length_b   1.000
_cell.length_c   1.000
_cell.angle_alpha   90.00
_cell.angle_beta   90.00
_cell.angle_gamma   90.00
#
_symmetry.space_group_name_H-M   'P 1'
#
loop_
_entity.id
_entity.type
_entity.pdbx_description
1 polymer ?
#
loop_
_entity_poly.entity_id
_entity_poly.type
_entity_poly.pdbx_seq_one_letter_code
_entity_poly.pdbx_strand_id
1 'polypeptide(L)'
;RFDAAPFKISVIHVYAPTSSSSEEDIEAFYNDIEEALTKTAKKDILILTGDWNAKIGNDNKDWKSVMGKYGYGDRNERGERLLEFATVHDLY
;
A
#
# COMPACT_ATOMS: atom_id res chain seq x y z
N ARG A 1 13.73 -21.83 26.88
CA ARG A 1 12.36 -21.26 26.88
C ARG A 1 12.49 -19.91 26.20
N PHE A 2 11.87 -19.73 25.03
CA PHE A 2 11.90 -18.44 24.33
C PHE A 2 10.80 -17.55 24.95
N ASP A 3 11.18 -16.37 25.43
CA ASP A 3 10.23 -15.35 25.83
C ASP A 3 9.75 -14.63 24.58
N ALA A 4 8.48 -14.83 24.24
CA ALA A 4 7.81 -14.12 23.15
C ALA A 4 6.48 -13.57 23.69
N ALA A 5 6.23 -12.28 23.45
CA ALA A 5 4.96 -11.63 23.77
C ALA A 5 4.09 -11.55 22.49
N PRO A 6 2.77 -11.76 22.61
CA PRO A 6 1.86 -11.59 21.48
C PRO A 6 1.82 -10.12 21.03
N PHE A 7 1.93 -9.90 19.73
CA PHE A 7 1.73 -8.60 19.08
C PHE A 7 0.34 -8.54 18.44
N LYS A 8 -0.26 -7.36 18.43
CA LYS A 8 -1.51 -7.12 17.71
C LYS A 8 -1.19 -6.82 16.25
N ILE A 9 -2.05 -7.32 15.36
CA ILE A 9 -1.97 -7.06 13.93
C ILE A 9 -3.26 -6.37 13.53
N SER A 10 -3.13 -5.27 12.80
CA SER A 10 -4.23 -4.58 12.12
C SER A 10 -4.08 -4.82 10.62
N VAL A 11 -5.13 -5.34 9.99
CA VAL A 11 -5.12 -5.64 8.55
C VAL A 11 -6.14 -4.74 7.86
N ILE A 12 -5.67 -3.98 6.88
CA ILE A 12 -6.52 -3.19 5.98
C ILE A 12 -6.46 -3.90 4.62
N HIS A 13 -7.62 -4.34 4.13
CA HIS A 13 -7.75 -5.00 2.83
C HIS A 13 -8.45 -4.08 1.85
N VAL A 14 -7.82 -3.80 0.71
CA VAL A 14 -8.30 -2.82 -0.26
C VAL A 14 -8.61 -3.46 -1.61
N TYR A 15 -9.53 -2.85 -2.34
CA TYR A 15 -9.78 -3.15 -3.74
C TYR A 15 -9.89 -1.82 -4.50
N ALA A 16 -8.83 -1.47 -5.22
CA ALA A 16 -8.74 -0.18 -5.90
C ALA A 16 -9.73 -0.10 -7.07
N PRO A 17 -10.23 1.10 -7.38
CA PRO A 17 -11.06 1.32 -8.57
C PRO A 17 -10.34 0.90 -9.85
N THR A 18 -11.11 0.53 -10.87
CA THR A 18 -10.56 0.10 -12.17
C THR A 18 -10.12 1.30 -13.02
N SER A 19 -9.53 1.04 -14.20
CA SER A 19 -9.13 2.09 -15.14
C SER A 19 -10.29 2.91 -15.71
N SER A 20 -11.54 2.44 -15.59
CA SER A 20 -12.75 3.15 -16.04
C SER A 20 -13.45 3.94 -14.94
N SER A 21 -12.93 3.92 -13.71
CA SER A 21 -13.49 4.68 -12.59
C SER A 21 -13.15 6.16 -12.70
N SER A 22 -13.99 7.02 -12.11
CA SER A 22 -13.80 8.47 -12.16
C SER A 22 -12.67 8.92 -11.24
N GLU A 23 -12.20 10.16 -11.39
CA GLU A 23 -11.21 10.74 -10.49
C GLU A 23 -11.75 10.82 -9.06
N GLU A 24 -13.04 11.13 -8.89
CA GLU A 24 -13.70 11.19 -7.58
C GLU A 24 -13.70 9.82 -6.89
N ASP A 25 -13.93 8.73 -7.62
CA ASP A 25 -13.86 7.36 -7.07
C ASP A 25 -12.43 7.02 -6.60
N ILE A 26 -11.42 7.48 -7.35
CA ILE A 26 -10.00 7.26 -7.01
C ILE A 26 -9.63 8.09 -5.77
N GLU A 27 -10.06 9.35 -5.69
CA GLU A 27 -9.84 10.18 -4.50
C GLU A 27 -10.54 9.61 -3.26
N ALA A 28 -11.80 9.19 -3.39
CA ALA A 28 -12.54 8.55 -2.31
C ALA A 28 -11.80 7.30 -1.80
N PHE A 29 -11.29 6.47 -2.71
CA PHE A 29 -10.51 5.28 -2.35
C PHE A 29 -9.28 5.61 -1.48
N TYR A 30 -8.49 6.63 -1.83
CA TYR A 30 -7.33 7.01 -1.01
C TYR A 30 -7.76 7.66 0.32
N ASN A 31 -8.83 8.46 0.32
CA ASN A 31 -9.37 9.05 1.56
C ASN A 31 -9.86 7.98 2.54
N ASP A 32 -10.50 6.92 2.06
CA ASP A 32 -10.96 5.80 2.89
C ASP A 32 -9.76 5.06 3.54
N ILE A 33 -8.67 4.88 2.79
CA ILE A 33 -7.44 4.28 3.31
C ILE A 33 -6.82 5.17 4.39
N GLU A 34 -6.73 6.47 4.14
CA GLU A 34 -6.23 7.44 5.12
C GLU A 34 -7.04 7.39 6.41
N GLU A 35 -8.37 7.40 6.33
CA GLU A 35 -9.23 7.28 7.50
C GLU A 35 -8.98 5.96 8.24
N ALA A 36 -8.83 4.84 7.53
CA ALA A 36 -8.52 3.54 8.13
C ALA A 36 -7.12 3.51 8.79
N LEU A 37 -6.12 4.15 8.19
CA LEU A 37 -4.77 4.30 8.76
C LEU A 37 -4.83 5.12 10.06
N THR A 38 -5.57 6.23 10.09
CA THR A 38 -5.70 7.04 11.33
C THR A 38 -6.37 6.30 12.47
N LYS A 39 -7.28 5.36 12.17
CA LYS A 39 -7.96 4.51 13.15
C LYS A 39 -7.10 3.34 13.64
N THR A 40 -6.01 3.03 12.94
CA THR A 40 -5.12 1.92 13.30
C THR A 40 -4.27 2.30 14.52
N ALA A 41 -4.19 1.41 15.50
CA ALA A 41 -3.38 1.65 16.69
C ALA A 41 -1.89 1.63 16.31
N LYS A 42 -1.15 2.71 16.64
CA LYS A 42 0.29 2.87 16.32
C LYS A 42 1.22 1.75 16.82
N LYS A 43 0.75 0.92 17.76
CA LYS A 43 1.51 -0.20 18.34
C LYS A 43 1.23 -1.55 17.66
N ASP A 44 0.24 -1.59 16.77
CA ASP A 44 -0.10 -2.78 16.03
C ASP A 44 0.83 -2.90 14.83
N ILE A 45 1.15 -4.13 14.44
CA ILE A 45 1.75 -4.39 13.13
C ILE A 45 0.65 -4.14 12.09
N LEU A 46 0.85 -3.17 11.22
CA LEU A 46 -0.07 -2.87 10.12
C LEU A 46 0.26 -3.74 8.90
N ILE A 47 -0.76 -4.36 8.33
CA ILE A 47 -0.69 -5.01 7.02
C ILE A 47 -1.72 -4.35 6.11
N LEU A 48 -1.26 -3.54 5.16
CA LEU A 48 -2.08 -3.02 4.07
C LEU A 48 -1.91 -3.93 2.85
N THR A 49 -2.99 -4.57 2.42
CA THR A 49 -2.95 -5.58 1.36
C THR A 49 -4.22 -5.55 0.51
N GLY A 50 -4.25 -6.30 -0.59
CA GLY A 50 -5.39 -6.36 -1.49
C GLY A 50 -5.01 -6.08 -2.94
N ASP A 51 -6.02 -5.79 -3.76
CA ASP A 51 -5.84 -5.51 -5.18
C ASP A 51 -5.78 -4.01 -5.41
N TRP A 52 -4.64 -3.52 -5.90
CA TRP A 52 -4.42 -2.11 -6.16
C TRP A 52 -4.71 -1.71 -7.61
N ASN A 53 -5.05 -2.65 -8.49
CA ASN A 53 -5.20 -2.40 -9.93
C ASN A 53 -4.00 -1.61 -10.53
N ALA A 54 -2.81 -1.85 -9.97
CA ALA A 54 -1.60 -1.10 -10.22
C ALA A 54 -0.47 -2.02 -10.69
N LYS A 55 0.40 -1.52 -11.58
CA LYS A 55 1.61 -2.22 -12.03
C LYS A 55 2.80 -1.40 -11.58
N ILE A 56 3.51 -1.88 -10.56
CA ILE A 56 4.71 -1.20 -10.02
C ILE A 56 5.96 -1.38 -10.88
N GLY A 57 5.91 -2.30 -11.85
CA GLY A 57 6.98 -2.56 -12.81
C GLY A 57 8.17 -3.32 -12.22
N ASN A 58 9.31 -3.31 -12.92
CA ASN A 58 10.56 -3.95 -12.51
C ASN A 58 11.65 -2.96 -12.03
N ASP A 59 11.51 -1.66 -12.30
CA ASP A 59 12.53 -0.66 -11.96
C ASP A 59 12.41 -0.20 -10.51
N ASN A 60 13.26 -0.75 -9.64
CA ASN A 60 13.25 -0.42 -8.22
C ASN A 60 14.32 0.61 -7.81
N LYS A 61 15.04 1.25 -8.75
CA LYS A 61 16.23 2.07 -8.42
C LYS A 61 15.96 3.15 -7.37
N ASP A 62 14.85 3.85 -7.54
CA ASP A 62 14.43 4.97 -6.67
C ASP A 62 13.43 4.54 -5.58
N TRP A 63 13.02 3.27 -5.57
CA TRP A 63 11.92 2.76 -4.76
C TRP A 63 12.33 1.63 -3.79
N LYS A 64 13.63 1.43 -3.56
CA LYS A 64 14.15 0.28 -2.78
C LYS A 64 13.62 0.18 -1.35
N SER A 65 13.13 1.28 -0.77
CA SER A 65 12.53 1.32 0.56
C SER A 65 11.15 0.67 0.61
N VAL A 66 10.37 0.75 -0.47
CA VAL A 66 8.96 0.33 -0.52
C VAL A 66 8.68 -0.74 -1.59
N MET A 67 9.67 -1.03 -2.43
CA MET A 67 9.57 -1.96 -3.56
C MET A 67 10.65 -3.04 -3.50
N GLY A 68 10.19 -4.30 -3.55
CA GLY A 68 11.06 -5.46 -3.68
C GLY A 68 11.84 -5.51 -5.00
N LYS A 69 12.93 -6.27 -5.04
CA LYS A 69 13.85 -6.34 -6.18
C LYS A 69 13.27 -6.99 -7.45
N TYR A 70 12.27 -7.85 -7.32
CA TYR A 70 11.84 -8.76 -8.37
C TYR A 70 10.46 -8.42 -8.95
N GLY A 71 10.26 -7.14 -9.30
CA GLY A 71 9.06 -6.70 -9.99
C GLY A 71 9.02 -7.12 -11.47
N TYR A 72 7.84 -7.08 -12.10
CA TYR A 72 7.62 -7.50 -13.48
C TYR A 72 6.92 -6.43 -14.32
N GLY A 73 7.32 -6.33 -15.59
CA GLY A 73 6.74 -5.43 -16.58
C GLY A 73 7.11 -3.96 -16.37
N ASP A 74 6.45 -3.11 -17.15
CA ASP A 74 6.60 -1.65 -17.05
C ASP A 74 5.61 -1.09 -16.02
N ARG A 75 6.05 -0.04 -15.34
CA ARG A 75 5.21 0.67 -14.37
C ARG A 75 4.12 1.47 -15.08
N ASN A 76 2.90 1.45 -14.53
CA ASN A 76 1.84 2.37 -14.94
C ASN A 76 1.68 3.51 -13.92
N GLU A 77 0.94 4.55 -14.30
CA GLU A 77 0.67 5.72 -13.44
C GLU A 77 0.13 5.33 -12.06
N ARG A 78 -0.74 4.32 -11.99
CA ARG A 78 -1.29 3.80 -10.73
C ARG A 78 -0.23 3.12 -9.86
N GLY A 79 0.74 2.45 -10.49
CA GLY A 79 1.90 1.88 -9.81
C GLY A 79 2.82 2.94 -9.24
N GLU A 80 3.02 4.05 -9.95
CA GLU A 80 3.79 5.19 -9.43
C GLU A 80 3.09 5.79 -8.22
N ARG A 81 1.79 6.08 -8.34
CA ARG A 81 0.98 6.62 -7.23
C ARG A 81 0.96 5.69 -6.01
N LEU A 82 0.93 4.38 -6.21
CA LEU A 82 1.03 3.40 -5.12
C LEU A 82 2.39 3.49 -4.40
N LEU A 83 3.49 3.63 -5.16
CA LEU A 83 4.83 3.73 -4.58
C LEU A 83 5.04 5.06 -3.84
N GLU A 84 4.54 6.17 -4.39
CA GLU A 84 4.51 7.47 -3.71
C GLU A 84 3.72 7.39 -2.40
N PHE A 85 2.52 6.82 -2.44
CA PHE A 85 1.68 6.60 -1.26
C PHE A 85 2.42 5.75 -0.22
N ALA A 86 2.97 4.61 -0.62
CA ALA A 86 3.72 3.74 0.28
C ALA A 86 4.92 4.46 0.92
N THR A 87 5.58 5.35 0.18
CA THR A 87 6.71 6.13 0.69
C THR A 87 6.27 7.20 1.69
N VAL A 88 5.16 7.90 1.43
CA VAL A 88 4.62 8.93 2.34
C VAL A 88 4.15 8.33 3.67
N HIS A 89 3.64 7.10 3.64
CA HIS A 89 3.10 6.41 4.82
C HIS A 89 4.06 5.41 5.47
N ASP A 90 5.32 5.36 5.05
CA ASP A 90 6.32 4.43 5.58
C ASP A 90 5.84 2.96 5.53
N LEU A 91 5.24 2.55 4.41
CA LEU A 91 4.73 1.20 4.17
C LEU A 91 5.80 0.34 3.46
N TYR A 92 6.63 -0.32 4.27
CA TYR A 92 7.76 -1.17 3.83
C TYR A 92 7.57 -2.67 4.13
#